data_AF-A0ABC9SN89-F1
#
_entry.id   AF-A0ABC9SN89-F1
#
_cell.length_a   1.000
_cell.length_b   1.000
_cell.length_c   1.000
_cell.angle_alpha   90.00
_cell.angle_beta   90.00
_cell.angle_gamma   90.00
#
_symmetry.space_group_name_H-M   'P 1'
#
loop_
_entity.id
_entity.type
_entity.pdbx_description
1 polymer ?
#
loop_
_entity_poly.entity_id
_entity_poly.type
_entity_poly.pdbx_seq_one_letter_code
_entity_poly.pdbx_strand_id
1 'polypeptide(L)'
;MFDSNQKIQSTLIENTVETDSLLVPNVYWDRLNFKEKKALRGKLPFLLRKYSKQIASMKRLHDRAGKIKYNRGVGKMKKLSIRVHTGVWATLGVLAAAHGVSRCYLFNYMLWLEDLGVGDSTVETLNRGVPSFHWTYKMTWKINRRQNLISRELEFEPNPMTDIFPYYLRS
;
A
#
# COMPACT_ATOMS: atom_id res chain seq x y z
N MET A 1 -36.63 -2.00 -11.22
CA MET A 1 -35.43 -2.07 -12.09
C MET A 1 -34.23 -1.98 -11.15
N PHE A 2 -33.53 -3.08 -10.89
CA PHE A 2 -32.37 -3.07 -10.00
C PHE A 2 -31.19 -2.49 -10.77
N ASP A 3 -30.70 -1.33 -10.35
CA ASP A 3 -29.49 -0.74 -10.89
C ASP A 3 -28.29 -1.57 -10.37
N SER A 4 -27.82 -2.51 -11.20
CA SER A 4 -26.73 -3.42 -10.86
C SER A 4 -25.35 -2.76 -10.91
N ASN A 5 -25.27 -1.47 -11.26
CA ASN A 5 -24.01 -0.75 -11.48
C ASN A 5 -23.90 0.52 -10.61
N GLN A 6 -24.08 0.38 -9.30
CA GLN A 6 -23.78 1.43 -8.32
C GLN A 6 -22.26 1.67 -8.16
N LYS A 7 -21.61 2.15 -9.22
CA LYS A 7 -20.17 2.43 -9.26
C LYS A 7 -19.92 3.91 -8.93
N ILE A 8 -19.09 4.17 -7.93
CA ILE A 8 -18.56 5.50 -7.64
C ILE A 8 -17.18 5.63 -8.29
N GLN A 9 -16.90 6.77 -8.91
CA GLN A 9 -15.63 7.07 -9.56
C GLN A 9 -15.17 8.48 -9.20
N SER A 10 -13.87 8.62 -8.95
CA SER A 10 -13.19 9.89 -8.72
C SER A 10 -11.92 9.94 -9.55
N THR A 11 -11.44 11.15 -9.83
CA THR A 11 -10.14 11.35 -10.49
C THR A 11 -9.02 10.91 -9.56
N LEU A 12 -8.01 10.19 -10.08
CA LEU A 12 -6.89 9.69 -9.27
C LEU A 12 -6.01 10.82 -8.69
N ILE A 13 -5.88 11.91 -9.45
CA ILE A 13 -5.18 13.13 -9.04
C ILE A 13 -6.21 14.24 -8.98
N GLU A 14 -6.60 14.61 -7.77
CA GLU A 14 -7.51 15.72 -7.53
C GLU A 14 -6.74 17.03 -7.39
N ASN A 15 -7.40 18.14 -7.73
CA ASN A 15 -6.85 19.50 -7.61
C ASN A 15 -6.62 19.90 -6.14
N THR A 16 -7.24 19.19 -5.20
CA THR A 16 -7.12 19.40 -3.77
C THR A 16 -6.39 18.25 -3.10
N VAL A 17 -5.52 18.58 -2.14
CA VAL A 17 -4.86 17.60 -1.29
C VAL A 17 -5.58 17.55 0.05
N GLU A 18 -6.23 16.43 0.34
CA GLU A 18 -6.94 16.23 1.61
C GLU A 18 -5.98 15.92 2.77
N THR A 19 -6.47 16.11 4.00
CA THR A 19 -5.71 15.78 5.21
C THR A 19 -6.18 14.45 5.77
N ASP A 20 -5.30 13.47 5.72
CA ASP A 20 -5.50 12.14 6.28
C ASP A 20 -4.70 11.92 7.57
N SER A 21 -4.96 10.80 8.24
CA SER A 21 -4.29 10.44 9.50
C SER A 21 -3.66 9.06 9.45
N LEU A 22 -2.38 9.01 9.82
CA LEU A 22 -1.65 7.77 10.10
C LEU A 22 -1.20 7.73 11.55
N LEU A 23 -1.00 6.53 12.07
CA LEU A 23 -0.53 6.29 13.42
C LEU A 23 0.84 5.63 13.37
N VAL A 24 1.78 6.12 14.18
CA VAL A 24 3.10 5.48 14.41
C VAL A 24 3.29 5.21 15.90
N PRO A 25 4.01 4.16 16.31
CA PRO A 25 4.33 3.94 17.72
C PRO A 25 5.11 5.12 18.30
N ASN A 26 4.81 5.51 19.55
CA ASN A 26 5.56 6.55 20.25
C ASN A 26 7.05 6.19 20.34
N VAL A 27 7.37 4.91 20.57
CA VAL A 27 8.76 4.43 20.61
C VAL A 27 9.54 4.73 19.33
N TYR A 28 8.88 4.73 18.17
CA TYR A 28 9.49 5.15 16.91
C TYR A 28 9.55 6.68 16.83
N TRP A 29 8.43 7.36 17.12
CA TRP A 29 8.32 8.82 17.09
C TRP A 29 9.36 9.52 17.98
N ASP A 30 9.59 9.02 19.19
CA ASP A 30 10.42 9.67 20.19
C ASP A 30 11.91 9.60 19.85
N ARG A 31 12.32 8.60 19.05
CA ARG A 31 13.69 8.46 18.52
C ARG A 31 14.03 9.51 17.47
N LEU A 32 13.04 10.06 16.79
CA LEU A 32 13.25 11.00 15.69
C LEU A 32 13.59 12.40 16.21
N ASN A 33 14.57 13.04 15.56
CA ASN A 33 14.86 14.45 15.75
C ASN A 33 13.80 15.34 15.08
N PHE A 34 13.87 16.65 15.31
CA PHE A 34 12.88 17.61 14.79
C PHE A 34 12.77 17.59 13.26
N LYS A 35 13.90 17.51 12.54
CA LYS A 35 13.93 17.47 11.08
C LYS A 35 13.28 16.19 10.55
N GLU A 36 13.59 15.06 11.15
CA GLU A 36 13.01 13.75 10.80
C GLU A 36 11.50 13.69 11.07
N LYS A 37 11.04 14.21 12.22
CA LYS A 37 9.61 14.32 12.54
C LYS A 37 8.85 15.14 11.50
N LYS A 38 9.44 16.22 11.01
CA LYS A 38 8.87 17.04 9.94
C LYS A 38 8.84 16.28 8.61
N ALA A 39 9.94 15.61 8.26
CA ALA A 39 10.06 14.83 7.03
C ALA A 39 9.10 13.63 6.99
N LEU A 40 8.84 12.98 8.14
CA LEU A 40 7.98 11.81 8.25
C LEU A 40 6.57 12.06 7.68
N ARG A 41 6.03 13.26 7.85
CA ARG A 41 4.69 13.62 7.36
C ARG A 41 4.59 13.61 5.83
N GLY A 42 5.70 13.78 5.12
CA GLY A 42 5.80 13.70 3.67
C GLY A 42 6.41 12.39 3.15
N LYS A 43 6.67 11.41 4.02
CA LYS A 43 7.43 10.19 3.65
C LYS A 43 6.59 9.16 2.90
N LEU A 44 5.25 9.20 3.00
CA LEU A 44 4.37 8.18 2.40
C LEU A 44 4.55 8.02 0.87
N PRO A 45 4.55 9.09 0.04
CA PRO A 45 4.78 8.94 -1.40
C PRO A 45 6.12 8.29 -1.73
N PHE A 46 7.17 8.65 -0.99
CA PHE A 46 8.50 8.06 -1.14
C PHE A 46 8.50 6.56 -0.84
N LEU A 47 7.90 6.16 0.29
CA LEU A 47 7.81 4.75 0.69
C LEU A 47 7.02 3.92 -0.31
N LEU A 48 5.89 4.43 -0.81
CA LEU A 48 5.12 3.71 -1.83
C LEU A 48 5.89 3.58 -3.13
N ARG A 49 6.59 4.63 -3.57
CA ARG A 49 7.45 4.55 -4.77
C ARG A 49 8.55 3.50 -4.63
N LYS A 50 9.12 3.35 -3.43
CA LYS A 50 10.19 2.37 -3.17
C LYS A 50 9.65 0.94 -3.01
N TYR A 51 8.57 0.76 -2.24
CA TYR A 51 8.16 -0.56 -1.75
C TYR A 51 6.90 -1.14 -2.37
N SER A 52 6.10 -0.38 -3.13
CA SER A 52 4.79 -0.85 -3.62
C SER A 52 4.87 -2.15 -4.42
N LYS A 53 5.83 -2.29 -5.33
CA LYS A 53 6.03 -3.53 -6.11
C LYS A 53 6.37 -4.74 -5.25
N GLN A 54 7.32 -4.55 -4.33
CA GLN A 54 7.72 -5.61 -3.41
C GLN A 54 6.52 -6.04 -2.55
N ILE A 55 5.77 -5.07 -2.03
CA ILE A 55 4.56 -5.32 -1.25
C ILE A 55 3.54 -6.09 -2.09
N ALA A 56 3.24 -5.63 -3.31
CA ALA A 56 2.25 -6.27 -4.18
C ALA A 56 2.61 -7.75 -4.47
N SER A 57 3.91 -8.04 -4.61
CA SER A 57 4.44 -9.34 -5.01
C SER A 57 4.74 -10.29 -3.84
N MET A 58 4.91 -9.79 -2.62
CA MET A 58 5.25 -10.62 -1.46
C MET A 58 4.05 -11.37 -0.88
N LYS A 59 4.34 -12.38 -0.05
CA LYS A 59 3.31 -13.07 0.76
C LYS A 59 2.52 -12.05 1.60
N ARG A 60 1.23 -12.33 1.82
CA ARG A 60 0.35 -11.44 2.59
C ARG A 60 0.86 -11.28 4.02
N LEU A 61 0.79 -10.06 4.54
CA LEU A 61 1.24 -9.73 5.90
C LEU A 61 0.30 -10.28 6.98
N HIS A 62 -0.92 -10.60 6.57
CA HIS A 62 -1.91 -11.32 7.36
C HIS A 62 -2.59 -12.37 6.49
N ASP A 63 -2.79 -13.55 7.05
CA ASP A 63 -3.29 -14.76 6.40
C ASP A 63 -4.81 -14.94 6.53
N ARG A 64 -5.48 -14.15 7.39
CA ARG A 64 -6.93 -14.25 7.60
C ARG A 64 -7.68 -13.24 6.75
N ALA A 65 -8.18 -13.68 5.61
CA ALA A 65 -8.96 -12.84 4.67
C ALA A 65 -10.19 -12.14 5.28
N GLY A 66 -10.77 -12.69 6.36
CA GLY A 66 -11.91 -12.10 7.08
C GLY A 66 -11.56 -11.13 8.21
N LYS A 67 -10.28 -10.84 8.43
CA LYS A 67 -9.83 -9.97 9.53
C LYS A 67 -8.82 -8.93 9.01
N ILE A 68 -8.68 -7.86 9.79
CA ILE A 68 -7.68 -6.82 9.57
C ILE A 68 -6.69 -6.86 10.72
N LYS A 69 -5.39 -6.97 10.40
CA LYS A 69 -4.30 -6.82 11.35
C LYS A 69 -4.01 -5.34 11.62
N TYR A 70 -3.92 -5.01 12.90
CA TYR A 70 -3.57 -3.68 13.39
C TYR A 70 -2.24 -3.74 14.14
N ASN A 71 -1.62 -2.58 14.37
CA ASN A 71 -0.43 -2.46 15.20
C ASN A 71 -0.78 -2.74 16.68
N ARG A 72 -0.75 -4.02 17.09
CA ARG A 72 -0.99 -4.46 18.47
C ARG A 72 0.33 -4.66 19.19
N GLY A 73 0.35 -4.45 20.51
CA GLY A 73 1.55 -4.66 21.34
C GLY A 73 2.66 -3.61 21.16
N VAL A 74 2.39 -2.51 20.46
CA VAL A 74 3.38 -1.45 20.16
C VAL A 74 3.31 -0.26 21.13
N GLY A 75 2.49 -0.36 22.18
CA GLY A 75 2.29 0.71 23.16
C GLY A 75 1.45 1.88 22.65
N LYS A 76 1.71 3.09 23.18
CA LYS A 76 1.01 4.32 22.80
C LYS A 76 1.36 4.70 21.36
N MET A 77 0.37 5.21 20.63
CA MET A 77 0.51 5.62 19.23
C MET A 77 0.45 7.15 19.10
N LYS A 78 1.31 7.71 18.24
CA LYS A 78 1.28 9.10 17.82
C LYS A 78 0.47 9.24 16.52
N LYS A 79 -0.52 10.12 16.53
CA LYS A 79 -1.23 10.56 15.33
C LYS A 79 -0.38 11.53 14.51
N LEU A 80 -0.25 11.23 13.23
CA LEU A 80 0.36 12.05 12.20
C LEU A 80 -0.72 12.51 11.23
N SER A 81 -0.86 13.82 11.09
CA SER A 81 -1.63 14.39 9.98
C SER A 81 -0.74 14.41 8.74
N ILE A 82 -1.21 13.79 7.66
CA ILE A 82 -0.52 13.75 6.38
C ILE A 82 -1.37 14.45 5.32
N ARG A 83 -0.72 15.00 4.30
CA ARG A 83 -1.38 15.61 3.13
C ARG A 83 -0.81 14.95 1.89
N VAL A 84 -1.61 14.14 1.21
CA VAL A 84 -1.20 13.38 0.03
C VAL A 84 -2.33 13.34 -1.00
N HIS A 85 -1.98 13.22 -2.28
CA HIS A 85 -2.98 13.08 -3.33
C HIS A 85 -3.80 11.79 -3.18
N THR A 86 -5.04 11.82 -3.66
CA THR A 86 -5.99 10.69 -3.63
C THR A 86 -5.36 9.39 -4.10
N GLY A 87 -4.61 9.40 -5.21
CA GLY A 87 -3.95 8.20 -5.73
C GLY A 87 -2.92 7.58 -4.79
N VAL A 88 -2.15 8.38 -4.05
CA VAL A 88 -1.19 7.88 -3.04
C VAL A 88 -1.95 7.21 -1.90
N TRP A 89 -3.02 7.84 -1.42
CA TRP A 89 -3.83 7.32 -0.33
C TRP A 89 -4.61 6.06 -0.72
N ALA A 90 -5.18 6.04 -1.93
CA ALA A 90 -5.87 4.90 -2.51
C ALA A 90 -4.91 3.71 -2.72
N THR A 91 -3.67 3.97 -3.20
CA THR A 91 -2.64 2.93 -3.35
C THR A 91 -2.25 2.32 -2.00
N LEU A 92 -2.08 3.13 -0.95
CA LEU A 92 -1.87 2.60 0.40
C LEU A 92 -3.07 1.73 0.84
N GLY A 93 -4.29 2.17 0.52
CA GLY A 93 -5.52 1.46 0.84
C GLY A 93 -5.64 0.10 0.14
N VAL A 94 -5.42 0.04 -1.17
CA VAL A 94 -5.57 -1.18 -1.96
C VAL A 94 -4.54 -2.24 -1.55
N LEU A 95 -3.29 -1.82 -1.31
CA LEU A 95 -2.23 -2.70 -0.81
C LEU A 95 -2.51 -3.17 0.62
N ALA A 96 -2.91 -2.27 1.53
CA ALA A 96 -3.22 -2.65 2.91
C ALA A 96 -4.39 -3.66 2.95
N ALA A 97 -5.43 -3.40 2.15
CA ALA A 97 -6.57 -4.30 2.02
C ALA A 97 -6.15 -5.66 1.45
N ALA A 98 -5.34 -5.71 0.38
CA ALA A 98 -4.84 -6.96 -0.16
C ALA A 98 -4.06 -7.80 0.87
N HIS A 99 -3.29 -7.14 1.72
CA HIS A 99 -2.50 -7.79 2.77
C HIS A 99 -3.29 -8.11 4.05
N GLY A 100 -4.57 -7.77 4.12
CA GLY A 100 -5.38 -7.99 5.33
C GLY A 100 -4.92 -7.14 6.51
N VAL A 101 -4.36 -5.95 6.27
CA VAL A 101 -3.83 -5.07 7.32
C VAL A 101 -4.42 -3.67 7.23
N SER A 102 -4.32 -2.89 8.31
CA SER A 102 -4.72 -1.48 8.27
C SER A 102 -3.70 -0.62 7.50
N ARG A 103 -4.12 0.54 6.97
CA ARG A 103 -3.22 1.53 6.34
C ARG A 103 -2.06 1.92 7.26
N CYS A 104 -2.35 2.10 8.56
CA CYS A 104 -1.32 2.39 9.57
C CYS A 104 -0.33 1.24 9.72
N TYR A 105 -0.80 -0.02 9.72
CA TYR A 105 0.09 -1.17 9.79
C TYR A 105 1.03 -1.21 8.59
N LEU A 106 0.49 -1.08 7.37
CA LEU A 106 1.31 -1.11 6.16
C LEU A 106 2.32 0.05 6.11
N PHE A 107 1.91 1.25 6.55
CA PHE A 107 2.84 2.38 6.66
C PHE A 107 3.99 2.11 7.64
N ASN A 108 3.70 1.59 8.84
CA ASN A 108 4.75 1.25 9.81
C ASN A 108 5.65 0.11 9.32
N TYR A 109 5.09 -0.86 8.59
CA TYR A 109 5.88 -1.91 7.96
C TYR A 109 6.87 -1.34 6.93
N MET A 110 6.45 -0.39 6.09
CA MET A 110 7.37 0.29 5.16
C MET A 110 8.43 1.13 5.87
N LEU A 111 8.10 1.77 7.00
CA LEU A 111 9.11 2.46 7.82
C LEU A 111 10.15 1.48 8.36
N TRP A 112 9.71 0.31 8.84
CA TRP A 112 10.61 -0.73 9.31
C TRP A 112 11.52 -1.29 8.19
N LEU A 113 10.98 -1.48 6.97
CA LEU A 113 11.80 -1.86 5.82
C LEU A 113 12.88 -0.83 5.50
N GLU A 114 12.53 0.45 5.56
CA GLU A 114 13.45 1.56 5.33
C GLU A 114 14.54 1.63 6.40
N ASP A 115 14.20 1.45 7.68
CA ASP A 115 15.18 1.47 8.79
C ASP A 115 16.18 0.30 8.69
N LEU A 116 15.76 -0.84 8.14
CA LEU A 116 16.64 -1.99 7.93
C LEU A 116 17.52 -1.89 6.68
N GLY A 117 17.31 -0.89 5.82
CA GLY A 117 17.91 -0.87 4.48
C GLY A 117 17.46 -2.03 3.58
N VAL A 118 16.44 -2.80 4.00
CA VAL A 118 15.87 -3.91 3.24
C VAL A 118 14.99 -3.29 2.16
N GLY A 119 15.58 -3.07 1.00
CA GLY A 119 14.91 -2.47 -0.15
C GLY A 119 15.82 -2.32 -1.34
N ASP A 120 17.09 -1.96 -1.15
CA ASP A 120 17.88 -1.45 -2.27
C ASP A 120 18.19 -2.54 -3.33
N SER A 121 18.59 -3.76 -2.93
CA SER A 121 18.87 -4.85 -3.88
C SER A 121 17.62 -5.49 -4.52
N THR A 122 16.53 -5.67 -3.76
CA THR A 122 15.28 -6.26 -4.25
C THR A 122 14.51 -5.28 -5.15
N VAL A 123 14.50 -3.99 -4.79
CA VAL A 123 13.86 -2.93 -5.57
C VAL A 123 14.59 -2.70 -6.89
N GLU A 124 15.92 -2.73 -6.91
CA GLU A 124 16.70 -2.69 -8.15
C GLU A 124 16.36 -3.85 -9.09
N THR A 125 16.24 -5.06 -8.55
CA THR A 125 15.90 -6.25 -9.33
C THR A 125 14.48 -6.17 -9.91
N LEU A 126 13.49 -5.76 -9.11
CA LEU A 126 12.09 -5.63 -9.53
C LEU A 126 11.82 -4.42 -10.45
N ASN A 127 12.75 -3.47 -10.54
CA ASN A 127 12.63 -2.28 -11.37
C ASN A 127 13.41 -2.36 -12.69
N ARG A 128 14.22 -3.41 -12.89
CA ARG A 128 14.99 -3.56 -14.12
C ARG A 128 14.06 -3.87 -15.30
N GLY A 129 13.96 -2.94 -16.25
CA GLY A 129 13.19 -3.11 -17.49
C GLY A 129 11.66 -2.90 -17.38
N VAL A 130 11.15 -2.45 -16.23
CA VAL A 130 9.70 -2.20 -15.99
C VAL A 130 9.47 -0.90 -15.20
N PRO A 131 8.36 -0.16 -15.41
CA PRO A 131 8.07 1.07 -14.68
C PRO A 131 8.12 0.86 -13.16
N SER A 132 8.63 1.81 -12.37
CA SER A 132 8.78 1.65 -10.91
C SER A 132 7.48 1.49 -10.12
N PHE A 133 6.34 1.66 -10.78
CA PHE A 133 5.00 1.55 -10.23
C PHE A 133 4.10 0.70 -11.14
N HIS A 134 3.14 0.01 -10.54
CA HIS A 134 2.01 -0.55 -11.28
C HIS A 134 1.05 0.60 -11.69
N TRP A 135 0.55 0.55 -12.91
CA TRP A 135 -0.45 1.45 -13.47
C TRP A 135 -1.83 1.20 -12.87
N THR A 136 -2.18 -0.07 -12.69
CA THR A 136 -3.49 -0.48 -12.16
C THR A 136 -3.31 -1.38 -10.95
N TYR A 137 -4.20 -1.20 -9.98
CA TYR A 137 -4.37 -2.11 -8.85
C TYR A 137 -5.85 -2.45 -8.74
N LYS A 138 -6.15 -3.73 -8.62
CA LYS A 138 -7.49 -4.23 -8.39
C LYS A 138 -7.47 -5.19 -7.22
N MET A 139 -8.13 -4.80 -6.13
CA MET A 139 -8.31 -5.65 -4.97
C MET A 139 -9.75 -6.15 -4.94
N THR A 140 -9.89 -7.48 -4.95
CA THR A 140 -11.18 -8.15 -4.83
C THR A 140 -11.29 -8.77 -3.44
N TRP A 141 -12.32 -8.37 -2.68
CA TRP A 141 -12.68 -9.03 -1.43
C TRP A 141 -13.99 -9.79 -1.62
N LYS A 142 -13.90 -11.12 -1.70
CA LYS A 142 -15.03 -11.99 -2.00
C LYS A 142 -15.52 -12.69 -0.74
N ILE A 143 -16.84 -12.62 -0.50
CA ILE A 143 -17.52 -13.36 0.57
C ILE A 143 -18.52 -14.31 -0.09
N ASN A 144 -18.19 -15.60 -0.13
CA ASN A 144 -19.07 -16.63 -0.66
C ASN A 144 -19.76 -17.38 0.50
N ARG A 145 -21.01 -17.00 0.79
CA ARG A 145 -21.80 -17.63 1.87
C ARG A 145 -22.21 -19.06 1.55
N ARG A 146 -22.42 -19.40 0.27
CA ARG A 146 -22.79 -20.77 -0.15
C ARG A 146 -21.65 -21.76 0.07
N GLN A 147 -20.42 -21.33 -0.18
CA GLN A 147 -19.21 -22.13 0.03
C GLN A 147 -18.56 -21.90 1.41
N ASN A 148 -19.13 -21.04 2.25
CA ASN A 148 -18.54 -20.59 3.51
C ASN A 148 -17.07 -20.12 3.38
N LEU A 149 -16.76 -19.38 2.30
CA LEU A 149 -15.42 -18.95 1.96
C LEU A 149 -15.30 -17.43 1.92
N ILE A 150 -14.14 -16.92 2.37
CA ILE A 150 -13.74 -15.52 2.24
C ILE A 150 -12.36 -15.45 1.61
N SER A 151 -12.19 -14.67 0.53
CA SER A 151 -10.90 -14.51 -0.17
C SER A 151 -10.55 -13.04 -0.42
N ARG A 152 -9.25 -12.76 -0.47
CA ARG A 152 -8.69 -11.46 -0.87
C ARG A 152 -7.69 -11.69 -1.99
N GLU A 153 -7.92 -11.04 -3.11
CA GLU A 153 -7.08 -11.15 -4.30
C GLU A 153 -6.59 -9.75 -4.68
N LEU A 154 -5.36 -9.69 -5.18
CA LEU A 154 -4.76 -8.47 -5.69
C LEU A 154 -4.22 -8.77 -7.08
N GLU A 155 -4.78 -8.07 -8.05
CA GLU A 155 -4.31 -8.00 -9.43
C GLU A 155 -3.65 -6.63 -9.64
N PHE A 156 -2.58 -6.57 -10.42
CA PHE A 156 -1.90 -5.32 -10.76
C PHE A 156 -1.20 -5.42 -12.12
N GLU A 157 -1.12 -4.29 -12.82
CA GLU A 157 -0.45 -4.21 -14.13
C GLU A 157 0.53 -3.04 -14.17
N PRO A 158 1.74 -3.17 -14.75
CA PRO A 158 2.34 -4.44 -15.19
C PRO A 158 2.48 -5.46 -14.08
N ASN A 159 2.29 -6.73 -14.40
CA ASN A 159 2.74 -7.80 -13.53
C ASN A 159 4.16 -8.23 -13.98
N PRO A 160 5.22 -7.89 -13.23
CA PRO A 160 6.58 -8.31 -13.58
C PRO A 160 6.82 -9.81 -13.38
N MET A 161 5.84 -10.55 -12.84
CA MET A 161 5.93 -11.99 -12.58
C MET A 161 5.18 -12.84 -13.61
N THR A 162 4.74 -12.26 -14.73
CA THR A 162 4.26 -13.03 -15.88
C THR A 162 5.38 -13.19 -16.90
N ASP A 163 5.62 -14.43 -17.38
CA ASP A 163 6.57 -14.73 -18.47
C ASP A 163 6.23 -14.05 -19.81
N ILE A 164 5.08 -13.37 -19.86
CA ILE A 164 4.63 -12.56 -21.00
C ILE A 164 5.06 -11.12 -20.70
N PHE A 165 6.24 -10.72 -21.18
CA PHE A 165 6.62 -9.30 -21.23
C PHE A 165 5.81 -8.61 -22.34
N PRO A 166 4.79 -7.78 -22.05
CA PRO A 166 4.03 -7.11 -23.10
C PRO A 166 4.72 -5.83 -23.59
N TYR A 167 5.93 -5.52 -23.11
CA TYR A 167 6.61 -4.25 -23.37
C TYR A 167 7.55 -4.22 -24.57
N TYR A 168 7.51 -5.27 -25.39
CA TYR A 168 8.00 -5.19 -26.76
C TYR A 168 6.80 -4.98 -27.69
N LEU A 169 6.95 -4.04 -28.62
CA LEU A 169 6.00 -3.51 -29.63
C LEU A 169 5.32 -2.20 -29.16
N ARG A 170 5.67 -1.02 -29.66
CA ARG A 170 6.03 -0.65 -31.03
C ARG A 170 7.11 0.44 -31.07
N SER A 171 8.14 0.21 -31.87
CA SER A 171 8.95 1.23 -32.54
C SER A 171 8.11 2.05 -33.53
#